data_AF-A0A285RPX1-F1
#
_entry.id   AF-A0A285RPX1-F1
#
_cell.length_a   1.000
_cell.length_b   1.000
_cell.length_c   1.000
_cell.angle_alpha   90.00
_cell.angle_beta   90.00
_cell.angle_gamma   90.00
#
_symmetry.space_group_name_H-M   'P 1'
#
loop_
_entity.id
_entity.type
_entity.pdbx_description
1 polymer ?
#
loop_
_entity_poly.entity_id
_entity_poly.type
_entity_poly.pdbx_seq_one_letter_code
_entity_poly.pdbx_strand_id
1 'polypeptide(L)'
;MMPMQGQLPDLGALADKYGSDKGYRNRDAHGYTAVYDLLLAHRRAEALNFLEIGLLVGGPEATGGSARRETVDAPSIRMWLDYLPNARIFGFDISDFSAVSLDRFTFVQGDMGEPADLARLRAACPDGFDVVVDDGSHASWHQQTAFIGLFPALVPGGTYIIEDLHWQPAQIEELKSVPKTAELFSRFLLEGRFAETGDIPEERYLEAASQIAGVTFVNEAGLPSGPAKMVIIRKKAGEDLQPSRSYHRSRVSQRLGKAEEAAEWARKAETEDPSHFDAAHEHARLTFSLEGPSSTAVELARGLVERFPDNDRGLALGAWVLSRLPEHLAEGVSLQQRAVERAPGVAGYRVTLAHLLRRSGEHDLARSVLEETLELFPDNELARQRLAELTTKDGM
;
A
#
# COMPACT_ATOMS: atom_id res chain seq x y z
N MET A 1 -31.99 15.20 -2.27
CA MET A 1 -31.65 13.78 -2.55
C MET A 1 -30.77 13.34 -1.38
N MET A 2 -31.28 12.51 -0.47
CA MET A 2 -30.48 12.03 0.66
C MET A 2 -29.45 11.01 0.14
N PRO A 3 -28.19 11.03 0.60
CA PRO A 3 -27.20 10.06 0.17
C PRO A 3 -27.57 8.67 0.73
N MET A 4 -27.42 7.64 -0.11
CA MET A 4 -27.60 6.25 0.28
C MET A 4 -26.59 5.90 1.39
N GLN A 5 -27.07 5.28 2.47
CA GLN A 5 -26.23 4.77 3.55
C GLN A 5 -25.24 3.73 2.99
N GLY A 6 -23.93 3.99 3.15
CA GLY A 6 -22.87 2.97 2.94
C GLY A 6 -21.76 3.31 1.93
N GLN A 7 -21.86 4.39 1.15
CA GLN A 7 -20.74 4.83 0.29
C GLN A 7 -19.88 5.89 0.99
N LEU A 8 -18.59 5.61 1.13
CA LEU A 8 -17.61 6.63 1.54
C LEU A 8 -17.65 7.78 0.51
N PRO A 9 -17.57 9.04 0.94
CA PRO A 9 -17.67 10.20 0.04
C PRO A 9 -16.55 10.19 -1.01
N ASP A 10 -16.89 10.56 -2.24
CA ASP A 10 -15.94 10.77 -3.33
C ASP A 10 -15.02 11.96 -3.02
N LEU A 11 -13.71 11.81 -3.26
CA LEU A 11 -12.73 12.85 -2.90
C LEU A 11 -12.91 14.13 -3.73
N GLY A 12 -13.27 14.00 -5.01
CA GLY A 12 -13.60 15.14 -5.86
C GLY A 12 -14.81 15.92 -5.33
N ALA A 13 -15.86 15.21 -4.93
CA ALA A 13 -17.03 15.81 -4.29
C ALA A 13 -16.72 16.49 -2.94
N LEU A 14 -15.78 15.96 -2.16
CA LEU A 14 -15.31 16.61 -0.93
C LEU A 14 -14.50 17.89 -1.22
N ALA A 15 -13.63 17.86 -2.23
CA ALA A 15 -12.90 19.04 -2.66
C ALA A 15 -13.87 20.15 -3.09
N ASP A 16 -14.89 19.79 -3.87
CA ASP A 16 -15.96 20.70 -4.28
C ASP A 16 -16.73 21.26 -3.07
N LYS A 17 -17.13 20.40 -2.13
CA LYS A 17 -17.87 20.75 -0.90
C LYS A 17 -17.11 21.77 -0.05
N TYR A 18 -15.81 21.59 0.11
CA TYR A 18 -15.00 22.42 1.01
C TYR A 18 -14.32 23.61 0.32
N GLY A 19 -14.37 23.70 -1.02
CA GLY A 19 -13.72 24.80 -1.74
C GLY A 19 -12.23 24.59 -2.02
N SER A 20 -11.76 23.34 -1.98
CA SER A 20 -10.36 22.98 -2.26
C SER A 20 -10.08 23.02 -3.77
N ASP A 21 -8.97 23.61 -4.16
CA ASP A 21 -8.45 23.69 -5.54
C ASP A 21 -7.90 22.37 -6.08
N LYS A 22 -7.63 21.42 -5.18
CA LYS A 22 -7.23 20.05 -5.51
C LYS A 22 -8.27 19.31 -6.37
N GLY A 23 -9.53 19.75 -6.33
CA GLY A 23 -10.67 19.21 -7.08
C GLY A 23 -10.76 19.69 -8.54
N TYR A 24 -11.97 19.65 -9.10
CA TYR A 24 -12.24 19.97 -10.52
C TYR A 24 -13.00 21.27 -10.75
N ARG A 25 -13.48 21.93 -9.68
CA ARG A 25 -14.42 23.07 -9.82
C ARG A 25 -13.97 24.37 -9.17
N ASN A 26 -13.06 24.31 -8.21
CA ASN A 26 -12.68 25.48 -7.42
C ASN A 26 -11.29 25.96 -7.84
N ARG A 27 -11.12 27.29 -7.93
CA ARG A 27 -9.87 27.97 -8.31
C ARG A 27 -9.28 27.38 -9.61
N ASP A 28 -8.01 27.01 -9.59
CA ASP A 28 -7.28 26.47 -10.74
C ASP A 28 -7.65 25.01 -11.06
N ALA A 29 -8.41 24.34 -10.17
CA ALA A 29 -9.01 23.02 -10.40
C ALA A 29 -8.01 21.98 -10.91
N HIS A 30 -7.00 21.67 -10.09
CA HIS A 30 -5.84 20.88 -10.52
C HIS A 30 -6.17 19.43 -10.88
N GLY A 31 -7.29 18.90 -10.38
CA GLY A 31 -7.72 17.51 -10.60
C GLY A 31 -6.87 16.47 -9.86
N TYR A 32 -6.10 16.88 -8.86
CA TYR A 32 -5.24 16.01 -8.05
C TYR A 32 -6.04 15.01 -7.22
N THR A 33 -7.31 15.27 -6.94
CA THR A 33 -8.19 14.31 -6.25
C THR A 33 -8.23 12.93 -6.90
N ALA A 34 -8.10 12.80 -8.23
CA ALA A 34 -8.04 11.47 -8.86
C ALA A 34 -6.76 10.69 -8.49
N VAL A 35 -5.62 11.39 -8.40
CA VAL A 35 -4.34 10.78 -8.03
C VAL A 35 -4.39 10.38 -6.56
N TYR A 36 -4.90 11.26 -5.70
CA TYR A 36 -5.05 10.98 -4.28
C TYR A 36 -6.02 9.83 -4.01
N ASP A 37 -7.14 9.77 -4.73
CA ASP A 37 -8.09 8.66 -4.62
C ASP A 37 -7.43 7.34 -5.02
N LEU A 38 -6.71 7.31 -6.15
CA LEU A 38 -5.94 6.12 -6.58
C LEU A 38 -4.94 5.65 -5.51
N LEU A 39 -4.24 6.58 -4.86
CA LEU A 39 -3.21 6.25 -3.88
C LEU A 39 -3.77 5.84 -2.51
N LEU A 40 -4.94 6.37 -2.12
CA LEU A 40 -5.40 6.32 -0.73
C LEU A 40 -6.74 5.62 -0.53
N ALA A 41 -7.52 5.34 -1.59
CA ALA A 41 -8.84 4.74 -1.48
C ALA A 41 -8.84 3.41 -0.68
N HIS A 42 -7.81 2.59 -0.88
CA HIS A 42 -7.65 1.31 -0.19
C HIS A 42 -7.23 1.45 1.29
N ARG A 43 -6.72 2.63 1.70
CA ARG A 43 -6.23 2.92 3.06
C ARG A 43 -7.17 3.83 3.86
N ARG A 44 -8.34 4.19 3.34
CA ARG A 44 -9.25 5.19 3.98
C ARG A 44 -9.62 4.86 5.43
N ALA A 45 -9.74 3.58 5.76
CA ALA A 45 -10.10 3.12 7.09
C ALA A 45 -8.90 2.98 8.05
N GLU A 46 -7.67 3.15 7.56
CA GLU A 46 -6.46 3.03 8.38
C GLU A 46 -6.26 4.27 9.27
N ALA A 47 -5.61 4.08 10.42
CA ALA A 47 -5.21 5.17 11.30
C ALA A 47 -3.88 5.78 10.83
N LEU A 48 -3.95 6.59 9.77
CA LEU A 48 -2.78 7.20 9.12
C LEU A 48 -2.31 8.47 9.85
N ASN A 49 -1.00 8.71 9.86
CA ASN A 49 -0.44 10.03 10.09
C ASN A 49 -0.24 10.73 8.72
N PHE A 50 -1.14 11.66 8.38
CA PHE A 50 -1.14 12.36 7.10
C PHE A 50 -0.67 13.81 7.29
N LEU A 51 0.34 14.24 6.55
CA LEU A 51 0.85 15.62 6.57
C LEU A 51 0.53 16.34 5.26
N GLU A 52 -0.01 17.56 5.36
CA GLU A 52 -0.06 18.53 4.26
C GLU A 52 0.80 19.75 4.62
N ILE A 53 1.69 20.15 3.69
CA ILE A 53 2.48 21.38 3.75
C ILE A 53 1.86 22.36 2.76
N GLY A 54 1.59 23.60 3.20
CA GLY A 54 0.83 24.58 2.45
C GLY A 54 -0.66 24.32 2.57
N LEU A 55 -1.37 25.16 3.33
CA LEU A 55 -2.75 24.87 3.75
C LEU A 55 -3.81 25.70 3.04
N LEU A 56 -3.38 26.78 2.40
CA LEU A 56 -4.24 27.68 1.63
C LEU A 56 -3.38 28.57 0.73
N VAL A 57 -3.82 28.85 -0.48
CA VAL A 57 -3.17 29.84 -1.36
C VAL A 57 -3.24 31.28 -0.84
N GLY A 58 -2.20 32.08 -1.10
CA GLY A 58 -2.15 33.51 -0.76
C GLY A 58 -1.06 33.89 0.25
N GLY A 59 -0.12 32.97 0.52
CA GLY A 59 1.05 33.21 1.32
C GLY A 59 2.13 33.99 0.56
N PRO A 60 3.38 34.00 1.05
CA PRO A 60 4.50 34.72 0.41
C PRO A 60 4.78 34.31 -1.05
N GLU A 61 4.36 33.11 -1.46
CA GLU A 61 4.46 32.62 -2.83
C GLU A 61 3.55 33.36 -3.82
N ALA A 62 2.44 33.91 -3.34
CA ALA A 62 1.50 34.64 -4.16
C ALA A 62 1.95 36.09 -4.36
N THR A 63 1.66 36.64 -5.55
CA THR A 63 1.97 38.06 -5.84
C THR A 63 1.19 38.97 -4.88
N GLY A 64 1.92 39.69 -4.02
CA GLY A 64 1.34 40.56 -2.98
C GLY A 64 0.83 39.82 -1.74
N GLY A 65 1.07 38.52 -1.63
CA GLY A 65 0.73 37.71 -0.46
C GLY A 65 1.67 37.92 0.72
N SER A 66 1.31 37.38 1.88
CA SER A 66 2.07 37.55 3.11
C SER A 66 1.87 36.37 4.06
N ALA A 67 2.94 35.99 4.77
CA ALA A 67 2.84 35.03 5.87
C ALA A 67 1.98 35.55 7.04
N ARG A 68 1.74 36.87 7.13
CA ARG A 68 0.91 37.48 8.18
C ARG A 68 -0.56 37.63 7.78
N ARG A 69 -0.99 36.94 6.71
CA ARG A 69 -2.38 36.93 6.27
C ARG A 69 -3.30 36.31 7.32
N GLU A 70 -4.59 36.64 7.23
CA GLU A 70 -5.62 35.99 8.04
C GLU A 70 -5.94 34.59 7.49
N THR A 71 -6.03 33.62 8.39
CA THR A 71 -6.02 32.17 8.12
C THR A 71 -7.08 31.48 8.97
N VAL A 72 -8.35 31.81 8.69
CA VAL A 72 -9.52 31.30 9.44
C VAL A 72 -10.12 30.02 8.85
N ASP A 73 -9.58 29.53 7.74
CA ASP A 73 -10.06 28.33 7.07
C ASP A 73 -8.92 27.52 6.44
N ALA A 74 -9.08 26.20 6.38
CA ALA A 74 -8.20 25.25 5.72
C ALA A 74 -9.06 24.20 4.96
N PRO A 75 -9.54 24.54 3.74
CA PRO A 75 -10.41 23.68 2.93
C PRO A 75 -9.91 22.26 2.69
N SER A 76 -8.63 22.10 2.34
CA SER A 76 -8.02 20.79 2.07
C SER A 76 -7.94 19.94 3.34
N ILE A 77 -7.65 20.54 4.50
CA ILE A 77 -7.66 19.84 5.79
C ILE A 77 -9.05 19.28 6.11
N ARG A 78 -10.12 20.06 5.92
CA ARG A 78 -11.50 19.56 6.11
C ARG A 78 -11.83 18.42 5.14
N MET A 79 -11.38 18.54 3.90
CA MET A 79 -11.50 17.49 2.89
C MET A 79 -10.80 16.19 3.33
N TRP A 80 -9.56 16.28 3.82
CA TRP A 80 -8.83 15.10 4.31
C TRP A 80 -9.46 14.46 5.54
N LEU A 81 -9.96 15.26 6.48
CA LEU A 81 -10.63 14.76 7.68
C LEU A 81 -11.89 13.95 7.35
N ASP A 82 -12.68 14.38 6.34
CA ASP A 82 -13.85 13.63 5.87
C ASP A 82 -13.45 12.38 5.05
N TYR A 83 -12.36 12.48 4.27
CA TYR A 83 -11.91 11.42 3.38
C TYR A 83 -11.20 10.26 4.11
N LEU A 84 -10.43 10.60 5.15
CA LEU A 84 -9.66 9.69 6.00
C LEU A 84 -10.21 9.74 7.44
N PRO A 85 -11.34 9.06 7.72
CA PRO A 85 -12.07 9.22 8.98
C PRO A 85 -11.27 8.80 10.23
N ASN A 86 -10.27 7.92 10.08
CA ASN A 86 -9.45 7.43 11.18
C ASN A 86 -8.04 8.05 11.23
N ALA A 87 -7.68 8.90 10.26
CA ALA A 87 -6.36 9.50 10.20
C ALA A 87 -6.21 10.66 11.20
N ARG A 88 -4.97 10.88 11.65
CA ARG A 88 -4.51 12.11 12.27
C ARG A 88 -3.93 12.99 11.16
N ILE A 89 -4.45 14.20 11.02
CA ILE A 89 -4.02 15.13 9.99
C ILE A 89 -3.09 16.17 10.63
N PHE A 90 -1.92 16.34 10.03
CA PHE A 90 -0.95 17.35 10.40
C PHE A 90 -0.90 18.41 9.30
N GLY A 91 -0.86 19.67 9.69
CA GLY A 91 -0.73 20.80 8.78
C GLY A 91 0.52 21.61 9.10
N PHE A 92 1.25 22.01 8.06
CA PHE A 92 2.43 22.86 8.19
C PHE A 92 2.38 24.02 7.19
N ASP A 93 2.47 25.24 7.70
CA ASP A 93 2.43 26.46 6.89
C ASP A 93 3.25 27.57 7.58
N ILE A 94 3.78 28.49 6.79
CA ILE A 94 4.48 29.68 7.29
C ILE A 94 3.49 30.66 7.94
N SER A 95 2.26 30.68 7.47
CA SER A 95 1.16 31.50 7.99
C SER A 95 0.53 30.85 9.21
N ASP A 96 -0.06 31.64 10.11
CA ASP A 96 -0.56 31.14 11.39
C ASP A 96 -2.00 30.59 11.31
N PHE A 97 -2.17 29.28 11.12
CA PHE A 97 -3.49 28.63 11.13
C PHE A 97 -3.97 28.21 12.55
N SER A 98 -3.42 28.77 13.63
CA SER A 98 -3.83 28.42 15.00
C SER A 98 -5.31 28.70 15.31
N ALA A 99 -5.95 29.58 14.54
CA ALA A 99 -7.39 29.84 14.61
C ALA A 99 -8.25 28.68 14.09
N VAL A 100 -7.69 27.78 13.27
CA VAL A 100 -8.38 26.61 12.72
C VAL A 100 -8.32 25.46 13.73
N SER A 101 -9.40 25.32 14.52
CA SER A 101 -9.57 24.21 15.47
C SER A 101 -10.49 23.15 14.89
N LEU A 102 -9.92 21.99 14.56
CA LEU A 102 -10.63 20.83 14.02
C LEU A 102 -10.22 19.57 14.80
N ASP A 103 -11.16 18.63 14.96
CA ASP A 103 -10.84 17.34 15.58
C ASP A 103 -9.83 16.56 14.71
N ARG A 104 -8.92 15.80 15.35
CA ARG A 104 -7.81 15.06 14.73
C ARG A 104 -6.81 15.88 13.91
N PHE A 105 -6.89 17.22 13.94
CA PHE A 105 -5.96 18.11 13.25
C PHE A 105 -4.89 18.66 14.20
N THR A 106 -3.63 18.58 13.80
CA THR A 106 -2.49 19.19 14.51
C THR A 106 -1.78 20.17 13.59
N PHE A 107 -1.84 21.46 13.92
CA PHE A 107 -1.13 22.49 13.17
C PHE A 107 0.25 22.77 13.78
N VAL A 108 1.26 22.92 12.91
CA VAL A 108 2.60 23.38 13.27
C VAL A 108 2.96 24.54 12.34
N GLN A 109 3.16 25.73 12.89
CA GLN A 109 3.64 26.87 12.12
C GLN A 109 5.16 26.76 11.88
N GLY A 110 5.60 27.04 10.64
CA GLY A 110 7.00 27.16 10.32
C GLY A 110 7.31 27.38 8.85
N ASP A 111 8.57 27.72 8.57
CA ASP A 111 9.10 27.87 7.22
C ASP A 111 9.65 26.53 6.72
N MET A 112 9.16 26.05 5.58
CA MET A 112 9.61 24.79 4.96
C MET A 112 11.05 24.86 4.44
N GLY A 113 11.58 26.08 4.24
CA GLY A 113 12.99 26.33 3.93
C GLY A 113 13.91 26.28 5.15
N GLU A 114 13.37 26.22 6.37
CA GLU A 114 14.15 26.26 7.61
C GLU A 114 14.26 24.87 8.28
N PRO A 115 15.46 24.26 8.34
CA PRO A 115 15.63 22.92 8.92
C PRO A 115 15.18 22.80 10.39
N ALA A 116 15.26 23.88 11.16
CA ALA A 116 14.81 23.90 12.56
C ALA A 116 13.28 23.77 12.68
N ASP A 117 12.55 24.30 11.70
CA ASP A 117 11.09 24.26 11.65
C ASP A 117 10.60 22.87 11.22
N LEU A 118 11.26 22.29 10.21
CA LEU A 118 11.05 20.89 9.82
C LEU A 118 11.36 19.92 10.97
N ALA A 119 12.37 20.20 11.79
CA ALA A 119 12.66 19.39 12.98
C ALA A 119 11.53 19.48 14.03
N ARG A 120 10.91 20.66 14.23
CA ARG A 120 9.72 20.80 15.09
C ARG A 120 8.53 20.03 14.53
N LEU A 121 8.33 20.08 13.22
CA LEU A 121 7.26 19.33 12.55
C LEU A 121 7.43 17.82 12.76
N ARG A 122 8.65 17.30 12.61
CA ARG A 122 8.96 15.88 12.92
C ARG A 122 8.68 15.54 14.38
N ALA A 123 9.04 16.41 15.30
CA ALA A 123 8.80 16.19 16.73
C ALA A 123 7.30 16.15 17.08
N ALA A 124 6.44 16.81 16.30
CA ALA A 124 4.99 16.74 16.47
C ALA A 124 4.39 15.37 16.09
N CYS A 125 5.10 14.56 15.29
CA CYS A 125 4.69 13.22 14.87
C CYS A 125 5.84 12.21 15.05
N PRO A 126 6.15 11.79 16.28
CA PRO A 126 7.31 10.94 16.57
C PRO A 126 7.23 9.56 15.92
N ASP A 127 6.02 9.06 15.64
CA ASP A 127 5.79 7.78 14.96
C ASP A 127 6.04 7.85 13.43
N GLY A 128 6.30 9.05 12.91
CA GLY A 128 6.50 9.30 11.48
C GLY A 128 5.20 9.47 10.70
N PHE A 129 5.33 9.86 9.43
CA PHE A 129 4.21 10.12 8.53
C PHE A 129 3.99 8.94 7.56
N ASP A 130 2.74 8.54 7.37
CA ASP A 130 2.32 7.59 6.32
C ASP A 130 2.33 8.22 4.94
N VAL A 131 1.87 9.47 4.90
CA VAL A 131 1.67 10.25 3.68
C VAL A 131 2.10 11.69 3.96
N VAL A 132 2.89 12.26 3.06
CA VAL A 132 3.23 13.68 3.05
C VAL A 132 2.82 14.24 1.69
N VAL A 133 2.06 15.33 1.71
CA VAL A 133 1.73 16.16 0.54
C VAL A 133 2.42 17.50 0.72
N ASP A 134 3.30 17.84 -0.21
CA ASP A 134 4.04 19.08 -0.27
C ASP A 134 3.44 20.00 -1.34
N ASP A 135 2.61 20.93 -0.87
CA ASP A 135 1.87 21.92 -1.64
C ASP A 135 2.19 23.34 -1.12
N GLY A 136 3.44 23.53 -0.66
CA GLY A 136 3.90 24.75 -0.04
C GLY A 136 4.15 25.89 -1.03
N SER A 137 5.33 26.52 -0.97
CA SER A 137 5.60 27.68 -1.84
C SER A 137 5.88 27.34 -3.30
N HIS A 138 5.96 26.05 -3.66
CA HIS A 138 6.39 25.51 -4.95
C HIS A 138 7.82 25.85 -5.43
N ALA A 139 8.50 26.83 -4.82
CA ALA A 139 9.93 27.10 -5.06
C ALA A 139 10.77 25.82 -4.90
N SER A 140 11.64 25.55 -5.87
CA SER A 140 12.36 24.28 -6.00
C SER A 140 13.24 24.00 -4.78
N TRP A 141 13.92 25.02 -4.27
CA TRP A 141 14.81 24.85 -3.12
C TRP A 141 14.03 24.62 -1.81
N HIS A 142 12.82 25.15 -1.68
CA HIS A 142 11.92 24.84 -0.55
C HIS A 142 11.46 23.39 -0.62
N GLN A 143 10.92 22.95 -1.76
CA GLN A 143 10.48 21.55 -1.95
C GLN A 143 11.62 20.56 -1.69
N GLN A 144 12.82 20.85 -2.18
CA GLN A 144 14.01 20.02 -1.96
C GLN A 144 14.44 20.00 -0.48
N THR A 145 14.41 21.14 0.20
CA THR A 145 14.75 21.25 1.62
C THR A 145 13.75 20.48 2.49
N ALA A 146 12.45 20.65 2.23
CA ALA A 146 11.38 19.91 2.89
C ALA A 146 11.50 18.40 2.66
N PHE A 147 11.71 17.97 1.41
CA PHE A 147 11.94 16.58 1.06
C PHE A 147 13.12 15.97 1.85
N ILE A 148 14.28 16.62 1.85
CA ILE A 148 15.45 16.16 2.62
C ILE A 148 15.13 16.08 4.11
N GLY A 149 14.46 17.09 4.67
CA GLY A 149 14.17 17.17 6.09
C GLY A 149 13.15 16.12 6.56
N LEU A 150 12.16 15.82 5.73
CA LEU A 150 10.96 15.04 6.12
C LEU A 150 10.93 13.62 5.58
N PHE A 151 11.58 13.31 4.45
CA PHE A 151 11.59 11.94 3.91
C PHE A 151 12.18 10.90 4.89
N PRO A 152 13.21 11.21 5.71
CA PRO A 152 13.65 10.33 6.79
C PRO A 152 12.56 10.04 7.84
N ALA A 153 11.63 10.98 8.07
CA ALA A 153 10.51 10.84 9.00
C ALA A 153 9.27 10.18 8.38
N LEU A 154 9.28 9.88 7.08
CA LEU A 154 8.26 9.05 6.45
C LEU A 154 8.41 7.61 6.96
N VAL A 155 7.31 6.94 7.31
CA VAL A 155 7.35 5.54 7.73
C VAL A 155 7.80 4.65 6.57
N PRO A 156 8.38 3.47 6.84
CA PRO A 156 8.72 2.54 5.78
C PRO A 156 7.49 2.17 4.95
N GLY A 157 7.62 2.23 3.63
CA GLY A 157 6.51 2.02 2.70
C GLY A 157 5.60 3.25 2.53
N GLY A 158 5.85 4.35 3.23
CA GLY A 158 5.07 5.59 3.10
C GLY A 158 5.23 6.28 1.75
N THR A 159 4.42 7.31 1.54
CA THR A 159 4.37 8.10 0.28
C THR A 159 4.65 9.57 0.53
N TYR A 160 5.59 10.14 -0.24
CA TYR A 160 5.83 11.58 -0.29
C TYR A 160 5.40 12.10 -1.66
N ILE A 161 4.58 13.15 -1.69
CA ILE A 161 4.01 13.72 -2.91
C ILE A 161 4.39 15.19 -2.95
N ILE A 162 4.93 15.67 -4.07
CA ILE A 162 5.23 17.09 -4.28
C ILE A 162 4.35 17.59 -5.42
N GLU A 163 3.55 18.63 -5.15
CA GLU A 163 2.65 19.28 -6.11
C GLU A 163 3.35 20.38 -6.92
N ASP A 164 2.67 20.85 -7.97
CA ASP A 164 2.99 22.01 -8.80
C ASP A 164 4.45 22.18 -9.26
N LEU A 165 5.05 21.09 -9.74
CA LEU A 165 6.41 21.09 -10.29
C LEU A 165 6.59 21.92 -11.58
N HIS A 166 5.49 22.34 -12.20
CA HIS A 166 5.46 23.06 -13.47
C HIS A 166 5.46 24.60 -13.32
N TRP A 167 5.37 25.11 -12.09
CA TRP A 167 5.37 26.54 -11.80
C TRP A 167 6.19 26.84 -10.53
N GLN A 168 6.95 27.94 -10.55
CA GLN A 168 7.70 28.42 -9.38
C GLN A 168 7.54 29.93 -9.19
N PRO A 169 7.44 30.43 -7.95
CA PRO A 169 7.39 31.86 -7.68
C PRO A 169 8.77 32.50 -7.85
N ALA A 170 8.93 33.36 -8.86
CA ALA A 170 10.23 33.95 -9.22
C ALA A 170 10.95 34.61 -8.04
N GLN A 171 10.22 35.35 -7.19
CA GLN A 171 10.78 36.10 -6.07
C GLN A 171 11.42 35.22 -4.99
N ILE A 172 10.98 33.96 -4.88
CA ILE A 172 11.53 32.99 -3.92
C ILE A 172 12.49 32.03 -4.62
N GLU A 173 12.17 31.61 -5.85
CA GLU A 173 12.99 30.70 -6.64
C GLU A 173 14.40 31.25 -6.88
N GLU A 174 14.52 32.54 -7.17
CA GLU A 174 15.80 33.19 -7.48
C GLU A 174 16.73 33.35 -6.27
N LEU A 175 16.25 33.06 -5.04
CA LEU A 175 17.05 33.20 -3.82
C LEU A 175 18.13 32.12 -3.68
N LYS A 176 17.98 30.97 -4.37
CA LYS A 176 18.96 29.89 -4.38
C LYS A 176 19.10 29.31 -5.78
N SER A 177 20.34 29.07 -6.19
CA SER A 177 20.65 28.40 -7.45
C SER A 177 20.60 26.89 -7.27
N VAL A 178 19.42 26.29 -7.45
CA VAL A 178 19.21 24.83 -7.47
C VAL A 178 18.55 24.40 -8.78
N PRO A 179 18.71 23.14 -9.23
CA PRO A 179 17.90 22.60 -10.32
C PRO A 179 16.41 22.64 -9.97
N LYS A 180 15.55 22.64 -10.98
CA LYS A 180 14.10 22.45 -10.75
C LYS A 180 13.86 21.11 -10.09
N THR A 181 12.90 21.02 -9.17
CA THR A 181 12.61 19.75 -8.46
C THR A 181 12.29 18.61 -9.44
N ALA A 182 11.53 18.88 -10.51
CA ALA A 182 11.28 17.88 -11.55
C ALA A 182 12.57 17.42 -12.27
N GLU A 183 13.48 18.34 -12.57
CA GLU A 183 14.77 18.03 -13.19
C GLU A 183 15.65 17.20 -12.25
N LEU A 184 15.71 17.58 -10.97
CA LEU A 184 16.45 16.87 -9.94
C LEU A 184 16.03 15.39 -9.87
N PHE A 185 14.72 15.13 -9.74
CA PHE A 185 14.20 13.76 -9.67
C PHE A 185 14.29 13.01 -11.01
N SER A 186 14.22 13.71 -12.14
CA SER A 186 14.46 13.10 -13.46
C SER A 186 15.90 12.60 -13.59
N ARG A 187 16.88 13.39 -13.16
CA ARG A 187 18.29 12.97 -13.12
C ARG A 187 18.51 11.83 -12.14
N PHE A 188 17.89 11.87 -10.96
CA PHE A 188 17.93 10.74 -10.01
C PHE A 188 17.44 9.43 -10.64
N LEU A 189 16.34 9.46 -11.42
CA LEU A 189 15.84 8.28 -12.13
C LEU A 189 16.81 7.74 -13.19
N LEU A 190 17.59 8.61 -13.84
CA LEU A 190 18.55 8.22 -14.86
C LEU A 190 19.87 7.74 -14.28
N GLU A 191 20.34 8.37 -13.21
CA GLU A 191 21.69 8.17 -12.66
C GLU A 191 21.72 7.33 -11.37
N GLY A 192 20.58 7.15 -10.71
CA GLY A 192 20.47 6.46 -9.43
C GLY A 192 21.05 7.24 -8.25
N ARG A 193 21.41 8.52 -8.44
CA ARG A 193 21.94 9.43 -7.41
C ARG A 193 21.47 10.86 -7.68
N PHE A 194 21.42 11.68 -6.63
CA PHE A 194 21.25 13.12 -6.80
C PHE A 194 22.60 13.75 -7.14
N ALA A 195 22.64 14.53 -8.21
CA ALA A 195 23.83 15.16 -8.74
C ALA A 195 23.52 16.59 -9.16
N GLU A 196 24.53 17.45 -9.21
CA GLU A 196 24.40 18.83 -9.73
C GLU A 196 23.26 19.59 -9.00
N THR A 197 23.27 19.49 -7.68
CA THR A 197 22.19 19.96 -6.79
C THR A 197 22.27 21.45 -6.45
N GLY A 198 23.28 22.15 -6.98
CA GLY A 198 23.46 23.58 -6.78
C GLY A 198 23.75 23.95 -5.32
N ASP A 199 23.05 24.96 -4.81
CA ASP A 199 23.25 25.51 -3.45
C ASP A 199 22.88 24.54 -2.32
N ILE A 200 22.19 23.44 -2.60
CA ILE A 200 21.94 22.37 -1.62
C ILE A 200 22.98 21.27 -1.86
N PRO A 201 23.90 21.00 -0.92
CA PRO A 201 24.95 20.01 -1.13
C PRO A 201 24.42 18.59 -1.35
N GLU A 202 25.05 17.83 -2.25
CA GLU A 202 24.64 16.45 -2.61
C GLU A 202 24.56 15.52 -1.39
N GLU A 203 25.44 15.70 -0.39
CA GLU A 203 25.48 14.89 0.83
C GLU A 203 24.16 14.95 1.63
N ARG A 204 23.42 16.06 1.50
CA ARG A 204 22.13 16.24 2.17
C ARG A 204 21.07 15.26 1.66
N TYR A 205 21.23 14.75 0.44
CA TYR A 205 20.29 13.82 -0.16
C TYR A 205 20.63 12.35 0.10
N LEU A 206 21.83 12.03 0.60
CA LEU A 206 22.31 10.63 0.69
C LEU A 206 21.38 9.73 1.49
N GLU A 207 20.92 10.21 2.65
CA GLU A 207 19.99 9.46 3.50
C GLU A 207 18.67 9.21 2.76
N ALA A 208 18.05 10.25 2.22
CA ALA A 208 16.79 10.13 1.48
C ALA A 208 16.95 9.21 0.26
N ALA A 209 17.98 9.40 -0.55
CA ALA A 209 18.30 8.59 -1.73
C ALA A 209 18.37 7.10 -1.42
N SER A 210 19.04 6.74 -0.31
CA SER A 210 19.18 5.35 0.13
C SER A 210 17.85 4.68 0.49
N GLN A 211 16.83 5.48 0.81
CA GLN A 211 15.51 5.06 1.28
C GLN A 211 14.43 5.09 0.18
N ILE A 212 14.71 5.64 -1.01
CA ILE A 212 13.74 5.68 -2.12
C ILE A 212 13.57 4.28 -2.73
N ALA A 213 12.32 3.83 -2.86
CA ALA A 213 11.93 2.62 -3.58
C ALA A 213 11.50 2.90 -5.02
N GLY A 214 10.89 4.06 -5.25
CA GLY A 214 10.43 4.45 -6.58
C GLY A 214 10.02 5.91 -6.65
N VAL A 215 10.11 6.47 -7.85
CA VAL A 215 9.70 7.83 -8.19
C VAL A 215 8.78 7.75 -9.41
N THR A 216 7.63 8.42 -9.35
CA THR A 216 6.64 8.43 -10.43
C THR A 216 6.18 9.86 -10.67
N PHE A 217 6.32 10.32 -11.91
CA PHE A 217 5.81 11.62 -12.33
C PHE A 217 4.36 11.52 -12.78
N VAL A 218 3.56 12.51 -12.42
CA VAL A 218 2.20 12.69 -12.92
C VAL A 218 2.17 13.98 -13.75
N ASN A 219 1.80 13.81 -15.01
CA ASN A 219 1.60 14.90 -15.96
C ASN A 219 0.12 15.28 -16.02
N GLU A 220 -0.19 16.41 -16.64
CA GLU A 220 -1.56 16.90 -16.80
C GLU A 220 -2.50 15.83 -17.39
N ALA A 221 -3.61 15.56 -16.69
CA ALA A 221 -4.71 14.68 -17.13
C ALA A 221 -4.34 13.23 -17.54
N GLY A 222 -3.20 12.69 -17.07
CA GLY A 222 -2.75 11.36 -17.48
C GLY A 222 -2.33 11.28 -18.95
N LEU A 223 -2.04 12.43 -19.58
CA LEU A 223 -1.54 12.49 -20.94
C LEU A 223 -0.04 12.11 -21.00
N PRO A 224 0.41 11.40 -22.05
CA PRO A 224 1.80 10.97 -22.19
C PRO A 224 2.79 12.11 -22.46
N SER A 225 2.33 13.36 -22.61
CA SER A 225 3.16 14.52 -22.93
C SER A 225 2.72 15.76 -22.15
N GLY A 226 3.69 16.51 -21.61
CA GLY A 226 3.46 17.74 -20.84
C GLY A 226 4.51 17.89 -19.73
N PRO A 227 4.63 19.10 -19.13
CA PRO A 227 5.47 19.26 -17.95
C PRO A 227 4.91 18.42 -16.79
N ALA A 228 5.79 17.85 -15.97
CA ALA A 228 5.39 17.16 -14.75
C ALA A 228 4.67 18.15 -13.83
N LYS A 229 3.46 17.81 -13.38
CA LYS A 229 2.74 18.60 -12.38
C LYS A 229 3.06 18.13 -10.96
N MET A 230 3.28 16.84 -10.79
CA MET A 230 3.49 16.22 -9.49
C MET A 230 4.55 15.12 -9.59
N VAL A 231 5.26 14.88 -8.49
CA VAL A 231 6.08 13.67 -8.31
C VAL A 231 5.64 12.93 -7.05
N ILE A 232 5.50 11.61 -7.19
CA ILE A 232 5.18 10.68 -6.12
C ILE A 232 6.43 9.86 -5.83
N ILE A 233 6.89 9.87 -4.59
CA ILE A 233 8.11 9.22 -4.13
C ILE A 233 7.73 8.21 -3.07
N ARG A 234 8.03 6.93 -3.31
CA ARG A 234 7.77 5.85 -2.35
C ARG A 234 9.02 5.55 -1.56
N LYS A 235 8.89 5.50 -0.23
CA LYS A 235 9.96 5.01 0.65
C LYS A 235 9.95 3.48 0.65
N LYS A 236 11.14 2.89 0.75
CA LYS A 236 11.31 1.44 0.96
C LYS A 236 10.49 1.01 2.17
N ALA A 237 9.76 -0.10 2.03
CA ALA A 237 9.19 -0.79 3.19
C ALA A 237 10.35 -1.25 4.09
N GLY A 238 10.11 -1.37 5.40
CA GLY A 238 11.15 -1.79 6.35
C GLY A 238 11.64 -3.17 5.92
N GLU A 239 12.96 -3.37 5.98
CA GLU A 239 13.66 -4.57 5.48
C GLU A 239 13.04 -5.15 4.20
N ASP A 240 13.03 -4.39 3.09
CA ASP A 240 12.74 -4.88 1.73
C ASP A 240 11.80 -6.11 1.67
N LEU A 241 10.59 -6.01 2.24
CA LEU A 241 9.45 -6.87 1.90
C LEU A 241 8.89 -6.50 0.50
N GLN A 242 9.78 -6.13 -0.42
CA GLN A 242 9.49 -6.33 -1.82
C GLN A 242 9.63 -7.83 -2.03
N PRO A 243 8.59 -8.52 -2.53
CA PRO A 243 8.79 -9.86 -3.03
C PRO A 243 10.03 -9.84 -3.92
N SER A 244 10.98 -10.76 -3.69
CA SER A 244 12.26 -10.68 -4.38
C SER A 244 12.03 -10.52 -5.89
N ARG A 245 12.96 -9.86 -6.61
CA ARG A 245 12.81 -9.73 -8.08
C ARG A 245 12.51 -11.09 -8.73
N SER A 246 12.99 -12.19 -8.14
CA SER A 246 12.63 -13.55 -8.52
C SER A 246 11.18 -13.92 -8.24
N TYR A 247 10.57 -13.57 -7.10
CA TYR A 247 9.14 -13.79 -6.89
C TYR A 247 8.29 -13.05 -7.92
N HIS A 248 8.59 -11.77 -8.19
CA HIS A 248 7.86 -11.02 -9.21
C HIS A 248 8.01 -11.64 -10.60
N ARG A 249 9.20 -12.13 -10.96
CA ARG A 249 9.41 -12.85 -12.22
C ARG A 249 8.59 -14.14 -12.27
N SER A 250 8.49 -14.90 -11.17
CA SER A 250 7.62 -16.07 -11.10
C SER A 250 6.17 -15.72 -11.42
N ARG A 251 5.62 -14.68 -10.77
CA ARG A 251 4.25 -14.19 -11.01
C ARG A 251 4.02 -13.76 -12.45
N VAL A 252 5.00 -13.10 -13.08
CA VAL A 252 4.93 -12.70 -14.48
C VAL A 252 4.95 -13.92 -15.40
N SER A 253 5.86 -14.87 -15.18
CA SER A 253 5.94 -16.11 -15.96
C SER A 253 4.65 -16.92 -15.88
N GLN A 254 4.00 -17.00 -14.70
CA GLN A 254 2.67 -17.63 -14.57
C GLN A 254 1.60 -16.96 -15.44
N ARG A 255 1.53 -15.63 -15.42
CA ARG A 255 0.57 -14.86 -16.24
C ARG A 255 0.82 -15.04 -17.74
N LEU A 256 2.06 -15.27 -18.13
CA LEU A 256 2.45 -15.55 -19.51
C LEU A 256 2.31 -17.03 -19.90
N GLY A 257 1.79 -17.89 -19.01
CA GLY A 257 1.61 -19.32 -19.26
C GLY A 257 2.92 -20.13 -19.26
N LYS A 258 4.01 -19.57 -18.74
CA LYS A 258 5.34 -20.19 -18.70
C LYS A 258 5.56 -20.89 -17.36
N ALA A 259 4.96 -22.06 -17.19
CA ALA A 259 4.91 -22.77 -15.91
C ALA A 259 6.29 -23.20 -15.38
N GLU A 260 7.17 -23.71 -16.24
CA GLU A 260 8.53 -24.13 -15.86
C GLU A 260 9.37 -22.93 -15.38
N GLU A 261 9.39 -21.84 -16.16
CA GLU A 261 10.09 -20.60 -15.80
C GLU A 261 9.54 -20.02 -14.47
N ALA A 262 8.23 -20.11 -14.26
CA ALA A 262 7.62 -19.66 -13.01
C ALA A 262 8.11 -20.47 -11.81
N ALA A 263 8.22 -21.80 -11.93
CA ALA A 263 8.71 -22.65 -10.85
C ALA A 263 10.19 -22.38 -10.54
N GLU A 264 11.02 -22.18 -11.56
CA GLU A 264 12.43 -21.80 -11.38
C GLU A 264 12.58 -20.48 -10.63
N TRP A 265 11.79 -19.47 -11.01
CA TRP A 265 11.80 -18.17 -10.34
C TRP A 265 11.26 -18.23 -8.91
N ALA A 266 10.24 -19.05 -8.64
CA ALA A 266 9.71 -19.25 -7.30
C ALA A 266 10.75 -19.93 -6.38
N ARG A 267 11.40 -20.99 -6.87
CA ARG A 267 12.51 -21.65 -6.16
C ARG A 267 13.63 -20.69 -5.83
N LYS A 268 14.01 -19.85 -6.80
CA LYS A 268 15.04 -18.83 -6.59
C LYS A 268 14.60 -17.80 -5.54
N ALA A 269 13.35 -17.37 -5.58
CA ALA A 269 12.81 -16.43 -4.60
C ALA A 269 12.83 -16.99 -3.17
N GLU A 270 12.45 -18.26 -3.00
CA GLU A 270 12.54 -18.94 -1.70
C GLU A 270 14.00 -19.13 -1.24
N THR A 271 14.92 -19.35 -2.17
CA THR A 271 16.35 -19.47 -1.84
C THR A 271 16.94 -18.13 -1.40
N GLU A 272 16.51 -17.03 -2.02
CA GLU A 272 16.92 -15.66 -1.68
C GLU A 272 16.37 -15.22 -0.32
N ASP A 273 15.12 -15.58 -0.02
CA ASP A 273 14.48 -15.32 1.28
C ASP A 273 13.66 -16.53 1.74
N PRO A 274 14.26 -17.41 2.56
CA PRO A 274 13.57 -18.58 3.12
C PRO A 274 12.43 -18.23 4.08
N SER A 275 12.36 -16.99 4.58
CA SER A 275 11.30 -16.53 5.49
C SER A 275 10.05 -16.03 4.74
N HIS A 276 10.15 -15.85 3.41
CA HIS A 276 9.06 -15.39 2.58
C HIS A 276 8.04 -16.49 2.27
N PHE A 277 6.93 -16.49 3.01
CA PHE A 277 5.86 -17.47 2.87
C PHE A 277 5.34 -17.63 1.43
N ASP A 278 4.98 -16.53 0.74
CA ASP A 278 4.36 -16.63 -0.58
C ASP A 278 5.33 -17.22 -1.63
N ALA A 279 6.63 -16.94 -1.54
CA ALA A 279 7.63 -17.54 -2.42
C ALA A 279 7.73 -19.06 -2.21
N ALA A 280 7.84 -19.50 -0.94
CA ALA A 280 7.88 -20.93 -0.61
C ALA A 280 6.58 -21.65 -1.00
N HIS A 281 5.43 -21.01 -0.75
CA HIS A 281 4.12 -21.55 -1.12
C HIS A 281 3.97 -21.66 -2.64
N GLU A 282 4.40 -20.65 -3.40
CA GLU A 282 4.37 -20.71 -4.87
C GLU A 282 5.30 -21.78 -5.43
N HIS A 283 6.51 -21.92 -4.89
CA HIS A 283 7.44 -22.97 -5.31
C HIS A 283 6.82 -24.36 -5.11
N ALA A 284 6.32 -24.67 -3.90
CA ALA A 284 5.68 -25.95 -3.62
C ALA A 284 4.47 -26.22 -4.55
N ARG A 285 3.60 -25.22 -4.75
CA ARG A 285 2.39 -25.36 -5.58
C ARG A 285 2.72 -25.53 -7.06
N LEU A 286 3.68 -24.77 -7.59
CA LEU A 286 4.08 -24.84 -9.00
C LEU A 286 4.80 -26.15 -9.29
N THR A 287 5.69 -26.60 -8.40
CA THR A 287 6.35 -27.92 -8.51
C THR A 287 5.33 -29.04 -8.55
N PHE A 288 4.33 -29.05 -7.65
CA PHE A 288 3.25 -30.04 -7.73
C PHE A 288 2.46 -29.94 -9.03
N SER A 289 2.20 -28.73 -9.54
CA SER A 289 1.44 -28.55 -10.78
C SER A 289 2.16 -29.10 -12.01
N LEU A 290 3.51 -29.07 -12.00
CA LEU A 290 4.36 -29.58 -13.07
C LEU A 290 4.62 -31.08 -12.96
N GLU A 291 4.92 -31.56 -11.76
CA GLU A 291 5.37 -32.95 -11.53
C GLU A 291 4.24 -33.89 -11.10
N GLY A 292 3.12 -33.34 -10.61
CA GLY A 292 2.08 -34.11 -9.93
C GLY A 292 2.51 -34.58 -8.54
N PRO A 293 1.93 -35.68 -8.04
CA PRO A 293 2.31 -36.27 -6.76
C PRO A 293 3.71 -36.91 -6.84
N SER A 294 4.75 -36.13 -6.50
CA SER A 294 6.15 -36.55 -6.47
C SER A 294 6.74 -36.46 -5.05
N SER A 295 7.87 -37.14 -4.81
CA SER A 295 8.62 -37.00 -3.56
C SER A 295 9.07 -35.55 -3.33
N THR A 296 9.48 -34.86 -4.39
CA THR A 296 9.86 -33.44 -4.37
C THR A 296 8.70 -32.57 -3.87
N ALA A 297 7.48 -32.78 -4.41
CA ALA A 297 6.32 -32.01 -4.00
C ALA A 297 5.96 -32.24 -2.53
N VAL A 298 6.08 -33.48 -2.05
CA VAL A 298 5.87 -33.84 -0.63
C VAL A 298 6.90 -33.18 0.28
N GLU A 299 8.18 -33.20 -0.08
CA GLU A 299 9.26 -32.56 0.68
C GLU A 299 9.05 -31.04 0.78
N LEU A 300 8.73 -30.39 -0.34
CA LEU A 300 8.44 -28.95 -0.35
C LEU A 300 7.21 -28.59 0.49
N ALA A 301 6.15 -29.40 0.41
CA ALA A 301 4.95 -29.21 1.21
C ALA A 301 5.22 -29.35 2.71
N ARG A 302 5.97 -30.37 3.13
CA ARG A 302 6.37 -30.55 4.53
C ARG A 302 7.28 -29.43 5.01
N GLY A 303 8.28 -29.04 4.22
CA GLY A 303 9.16 -27.93 4.55
C GLY A 303 8.43 -26.59 4.66
N LEU A 304 7.39 -26.36 3.83
CA LEU A 304 6.51 -25.20 3.97
C LEU A 304 5.76 -25.22 5.32
N VAL A 305 5.14 -26.35 5.67
CA VAL A 305 4.39 -26.49 6.93
C VAL A 305 5.31 -26.38 8.15
N GLU A 306 6.52 -26.93 8.08
CA GLU A 306 7.50 -26.85 9.17
C GLU A 306 7.96 -25.42 9.44
N ARG A 307 8.24 -24.65 8.38
CA ARG A 307 8.66 -23.24 8.50
C ARG A 307 7.52 -22.30 8.88
N PHE A 308 6.30 -22.61 8.46
CA PHE A 308 5.12 -21.77 8.69
C PHE A 308 3.98 -22.55 9.37
N PRO A 309 4.19 -23.06 10.60
CA PRO A 309 3.30 -24.03 11.24
C PRO A 309 1.91 -23.49 11.59
N ASP A 310 1.78 -22.16 11.72
CA ASP A 310 0.53 -21.49 12.07
C ASP A 310 -0.18 -20.84 10.86
N ASN A 311 0.40 -20.94 9.65
CA ASN A 311 -0.18 -20.35 8.45
C ASN A 311 -1.21 -21.28 7.80
N ASP A 312 -2.48 -20.86 7.74
CA ASP A 312 -3.61 -21.64 7.23
C ASP A 312 -3.45 -22.01 5.74
N ARG A 313 -2.94 -21.11 4.90
CA ARG A 313 -2.68 -21.38 3.48
C ARG A 313 -1.59 -22.42 3.29
N GLY A 314 -0.54 -22.38 4.11
CA GLY A 314 0.54 -23.37 4.11
C GLY A 314 0.03 -24.75 4.51
N LEU A 315 -0.76 -24.81 5.58
CA LEU A 315 -1.42 -26.03 6.05
C LEU A 315 -2.35 -26.64 4.99
N ALA A 316 -3.18 -25.80 4.35
CA ALA A 316 -4.11 -26.24 3.30
C ALA A 316 -3.38 -26.75 2.05
N LEU A 317 -2.29 -26.09 1.62
CA LEU A 317 -1.47 -26.59 0.51
C LEU A 317 -0.80 -27.91 0.87
N GLY A 318 -0.23 -28.02 2.09
CA GLY A 318 0.36 -29.24 2.59
C GLY A 318 -0.63 -30.40 2.59
N ALA A 319 -1.84 -30.18 3.14
CA ALA A 319 -2.94 -31.13 3.12
C ALA A 319 -3.31 -31.57 1.71
N TRP A 320 -3.42 -30.61 0.79
CA TRP A 320 -3.78 -30.88 -0.59
C TRP A 320 -2.71 -31.70 -1.32
N VAL A 321 -1.42 -31.42 -1.13
CA VAL A 321 -0.32 -32.21 -1.72
C VAL A 321 -0.26 -33.61 -1.12
N LEU A 322 -0.18 -33.71 0.21
CA LEU A 322 -0.02 -34.99 0.91
C LEU A 322 -1.20 -35.93 0.69
N SER A 323 -2.43 -35.41 0.68
CA SER A 323 -3.62 -36.24 0.47
C SER A 323 -3.75 -36.85 -0.92
N ARG A 324 -2.88 -36.50 -1.89
CA ARG A 324 -2.85 -37.13 -3.22
C ARG A 324 -2.18 -38.48 -3.22
N LEU A 325 -1.38 -38.76 -2.20
CA LEU A 325 -0.69 -40.03 -2.00
C LEU A 325 -1.40 -40.81 -0.88
N PRO A 326 -1.90 -42.04 -1.13
CA PRO A 326 -2.64 -42.82 -0.13
C PRO A 326 -1.89 -43.00 1.20
N GLU A 327 -0.58 -43.19 1.15
CA GLU A 327 0.32 -43.33 2.30
C GLU A 327 0.40 -42.08 3.19
N HIS A 328 -0.02 -40.91 2.69
CA HIS A 328 0.00 -39.64 3.40
C HIS A 328 -1.39 -39.06 3.65
N LEU A 329 -2.46 -39.83 3.39
CA LEU A 329 -3.84 -39.36 3.54
C LEU A 329 -4.15 -38.91 4.97
N ALA A 330 -3.73 -39.68 5.99
CA ALA A 330 -3.97 -39.34 7.39
C ALA A 330 -3.27 -38.04 7.81
N GLU A 331 -2.05 -37.83 7.33
CA GLU A 331 -1.30 -36.58 7.54
C GLU A 331 -2.01 -35.40 6.86
N GLY A 332 -2.50 -35.60 5.63
CA GLY A 332 -3.29 -34.60 4.91
C GLY A 332 -4.58 -34.21 5.63
N VAL A 333 -5.30 -35.17 6.23
CA VAL A 333 -6.49 -34.90 7.06
C VAL A 333 -6.11 -34.04 8.27
N SER A 334 -5.04 -34.41 8.98
CA SER A 334 -4.57 -33.67 10.16
C SER A 334 -4.19 -32.22 9.83
N LEU A 335 -3.49 -31.99 8.72
CA LEU A 335 -3.15 -30.64 8.28
C LEU A 335 -4.39 -29.83 7.88
N GLN A 336 -5.37 -30.47 7.23
CA GLN A 336 -6.59 -29.79 6.83
C GLN A 336 -7.46 -29.42 8.04
N GLN A 337 -7.49 -30.25 9.09
CA GLN A 337 -8.14 -29.91 10.37
C GLN A 337 -7.51 -28.66 10.98
N ARG A 338 -6.18 -28.60 11.06
CA ARG A 338 -5.46 -27.41 11.54
C ARG A 338 -5.75 -26.18 10.68
N ALA A 339 -5.87 -26.32 9.36
CA ALA A 339 -6.22 -25.20 8.48
C ALA A 339 -7.62 -24.64 8.80
N VAL A 340 -8.60 -25.52 9.08
CA VAL A 340 -9.96 -25.13 9.52
C VAL A 340 -9.94 -24.46 10.90
N GLU A 341 -9.14 -24.96 11.84
CA GLU A 341 -8.99 -24.36 13.17
C GLU A 341 -8.39 -22.95 13.11
N ARG A 342 -7.40 -22.73 12.23
CA ARG A 342 -6.75 -21.42 12.07
C ARG A 342 -7.60 -20.42 11.31
N ALA A 343 -8.38 -20.88 10.34
CA ALA A 343 -9.22 -20.04 9.50
C ALA A 343 -10.66 -20.58 9.42
N PRO A 344 -11.43 -20.55 10.53
CA PRO A 344 -12.78 -21.13 10.58
C PRO A 344 -13.78 -20.45 9.64
N GLY A 345 -13.48 -19.20 9.24
CA GLY A 345 -14.25 -18.39 8.29
C GLY A 345 -14.09 -18.82 6.82
N VAL A 346 -13.22 -19.78 6.50
CA VAL A 346 -12.95 -20.20 5.12
C VAL A 346 -13.71 -21.49 4.81
N ALA A 347 -14.92 -21.34 4.27
CA ALA A 347 -15.79 -22.49 3.94
C ALA A 347 -15.11 -23.55 3.05
N GLY A 348 -14.24 -23.12 2.13
CA GLY A 348 -13.48 -24.02 1.27
C GLY A 348 -12.58 -25.02 2.02
N TYR A 349 -12.03 -24.63 3.17
CA TYR A 349 -11.22 -25.52 4.00
C TYR A 349 -12.07 -26.60 4.67
N ARG A 350 -13.28 -26.25 5.13
CA ARG A 350 -14.22 -27.21 5.73
C ARG A 350 -14.73 -28.21 4.70
N VAL A 351 -15.11 -27.75 3.51
CA VAL A 351 -15.53 -28.63 2.42
C VAL A 351 -14.41 -29.58 1.99
N THR A 352 -13.17 -29.08 1.94
CA THR A 352 -11.99 -29.92 1.65
C THR A 352 -11.75 -30.94 2.76
N LEU A 353 -11.87 -30.56 4.03
CA LEU A 353 -11.76 -31.47 5.16
C LEU A 353 -12.79 -32.61 5.07
N ALA A 354 -14.06 -32.29 4.83
CA ALA A 354 -15.10 -33.29 4.67
C ALA A 354 -14.81 -34.25 3.51
N HIS A 355 -14.28 -33.74 2.39
CA HIS A 355 -13.86 -34.59 1.27
C HIS A 355 -12.73 -35.56 1.66
N LEU A 356 -11.73 -35.09 2.43
CA LEU A 356 -10.63 -35.93 2.89
C LEU A 356 -11.08 -36.97 3.92
N LEU A 357 -11.94 -36.60 4.87
CA LEU A 357 -12.54 -37.51 5.84
C LEU A 357 -13.35 -38.62 5.16
N ARG A 358 -14.14 -38.27 4.14
CA ARG A 358 -14.84 -39.28 3.33
C ARG A 358 -13.86 -40.23 2.65
N ARG A 359 -12.74 -39.73 2.13
CA ARG A 359 -11.70 -40.57 1.50
C ARG A 359 -10.99 -41.47 2.50
N SER A 360 -10.88 -41.08 3.77
CA SER A 360 -10.32 -41.91 4.84
C SER A 360 -11.33 -42.88 5.46
N GLY A 361 -12.58 -42.92 4.98
CA GLY A 361 -13.65 -43.78 5.48
C GLY A 361 -14.43 -43.20 6.67
N GLU A 362 -14.10 -41.98 7.10
CA GLU A 362 -14.72 -41.29 8.23
C GLU A 362 -16.00 -40.56 7.78
N HIS A 363 -16.98 -41.32 7.30
CA HIS A 363 -18.18 -40.78 6.65
C HIS A 363 -19.06 -39.93 7.59
N ASP A 364 -19.21 -40.35 8.85
CA ASP A 364 -20.02 -39.62 9.83
C ASP A 364 -19.39 -38.27 10.21
N LEU A 365 -18.06 -38.24 10.38
CA LEU A 365 -17.32 -36.99 10.58
C LEU A 365 -17.41 -36.08 9.35
N ALA A 366 -17.30 -36.63 8.14
CA ALA A 366 -17.47 -35.87 6.91
C ALA A 366 -18.86 -35.22 6.82
N ARG A 367 -19.91 -35.95 7.22
CA ARG A 367 -21.29 -35.44 7.31
C ARG A 367 -21.39 -34.30 8.31
N SER A 368 -20.92 -34.49 9.54
CA SER A 368 -20.94 -33.47 10.60
C SER A 368 -20.27 -32.17 10.15
N VAL A 369 -19.08 -32.27 9.53
CA VAL A 369 -18.35 -31.09 9.04
C VAL A 369 -19.15 -30.33 7.97
N LEU A 370 -19.86 -31.04 7.08
CA LEU A 370 -20.67 -30.39 6.04
C LEU A 370 -21.93 -29.75 6.59
N GLU A 371 -22.58 -30.38 7.57
CA GLU A 371 -23.74 -29.81 8.28
C GLU A 371 -23.34 -28.53 9.01
N GLU A 372 -22.28 -28.55 9.82
CA GLU A 372 -21.72 -27.36 10.46
C GLU A 372 -21.29 -26.29 9.45
N THR A 373 -20.78 -26.70 8.28
CA THR A 373 -20.43 -25.75 7.21
C THR A 373 -21.68 -25.05 6.66
N LEU A 374 -22.80 -25.74 6.52
CA LEU A 374 -24.06 -25.16 6.06
C LEU A 374 -24.75 -24.31 7.13
N GLU A 375 -24.51 -24.59 8.41
CA GLU A 375 -24.95 -23.70 9.50
C GLU A 375 -24.22 -22.37 9.46
N LEU A 376 -22.89 -22.39 9.27
CA LEU A 376 -22.05 -21.19 9.21
C LEU A 376 -22.13 -20.47 7.86
N PHE A 377 -22.34 -21.22 6.77
CA PHE A 377 -22.38 -20.72 5.39
C PHE A 377 -23.60 -21.30 4.65
N PRO A 378 -24.82 -20.80 4.94
CA PRO A 378 -26.07 -21.36 4.42
C PRO A 378 -26.15 -21.43 2.90
N ASP A 379 -25.50 -20.50 2.21
CA ASP A 379 -25.52 -20.38 0.75
C ASP A 379 -24.43 -21.20 0.06
N ASN A 380 -23.64 -22.00 0.79
CA ASN A 380 -22.55 -22.79 0.20
C ASN A 380 -23.07 -23.99 -0.62
N GLU A 381 -23.19 -23.80 -1.94
CA GLU A 381 -23.68 -24.83 -2.86
C GLU A 381 -22.83 -26.10 -2.87
N LEU A 382 -21.50 -25.95 -2.80
CA LEU A 382 -20.58 -27.09 -2.86
C LEU A 382 -20.73 -27.98 -1.61
N ALA A 383 -20.87 -27.39 -0.42
CA ALA A 383 -21.14 -28.13 0.81
C ALA A 383 -22.46 -28.92 0.70
N ARG A 384 -23.52 -28.28 0.18
CA ARG A 384 -24.82 -28.91 -0.03
C ARG A 384 -24.75 -30.09 -1.00
N GLN A 385 -24.03 -29.92 -2.10
CA GLN A 385 -23.80 -31.00 -3.07
C GLN A 385 -23.05 -32.17 -2.43
N ARG A 386 -21.96 -31.92 -1.70
CA ARG A 386 -21.18 -32.98 -1.05
C ARG A 386 -21.95 -33.73 0.02
N LEU A 387 -22.82 -33.03 0.76
CA LEU A 387 -23.68 -33.65 1.76
C LEU A 387 -24.72 -34.57 1.09
N ALA A 388 -25.34 -34.12 -0.01
CA ALA A 388 -26.27 -34.93 -0.78
C ALA A 388 -25.58 -36.22 -1.31
N GLU A 389 -24.37 -36.10 -1.87
CA GLU A 389 -23.58 -37.24 -2.38
C GLU A 389 -23.31 -38.30 -1.30
N LEU A 390 -23.05 -37.88 -0.05
CA LEU A 390 -22.87 -38.78 1.10
C LEU A 390 -24.16 -39.50 1.46
N THR A 391 -25.28 -38.78 1.55
CA THR A 391 -26.58 -39.37 1.92
C THR A 391 -27.12 -40.37 0.90
N THR A 392 -26.85 -40.18 -0.39
CA THR A 392 -27.29 -41.11 -1.45
C THR A 392 -26.53 -42.45 -1.46
N LYS A 393 -25.32 -42.51 -0.90
CA LYS A 393 -24.49 -43.73 -0.90
C LYS A 393 -24.69 -44.63 0.31
N ASP A 394 -25.19 -44.11 1.43
CA ASP A 394 -25.53 -44.93 2.60
C ASP A 394 -26.93 -45.60 2.47
N GLY A 395 -27.63 -45.36 1.34
CA GLY A 395 -28.96 -45.92 1.01
C GLY A 395 -28.97 -47.03 -0.05
N MET A 396 -27.80 -47.53 -0.46
CA MET A 396 -27.60 -48.72 -1.32
C MET A 396 -26.67 -49.69 -0.61
#